data_AF-A0A3B8HGJ2-F1
#
_entry.id   AF-A0A3B8HGJ2-F1
#
_cell.length_a   1.000
_cell.length_b   1.000
_cell.length_c   1.000
_cell.angle_alpha   90.00
_cell.angle_beta   90.00
_cell.angle_gamma   90.00
#
_symmetry.space_group_name_H-M   'P 1'
#
loop_
_entity.id
_entity.type
_entity.pdbx_description
1 polymer ?
#
loop_
_entity_poly.entity_id
_entity_poly.type
_entity_poly.pdbx_seq_one_letter_code
_entity_poly.pdbx_strand_id
1 'polypeptide(L)'
;MAEDLKKMYRTIMDDHFPDSMTIRFGDQELVYRKRAWKFPDGKTGELVEKGLRYGENPGQEAALYELVGGQLCLGDCRFIDPGNGLVSAIREEDMLQEGKHPGKINLTDLDNGLNIIKYLMDRPAAVILKHNNPCGAAYGNELSDAYRRANRADRIAAFGGCLVL
;
A
#
# COMPACT_ATOMS: atom_id res chain seq x y z
N MET A 1 26.12 -2.05 30.51
CA MET A 1 25.10 -3.13 30.42
C MET A 1 23.67 -2.67 30.70
N ALA A 2 23.40 -1.36 30.88
CA ALA A 2 22.05 -0.81 31.07
C ALA A 2 21.50 -0.05 29.83
N GLU A 3 22.31 0.12 28.79
CA GLU A 3 21.95 0.88 27.57
C GLU A 3 21.23 0.04 26.51
N ASP A 4 21.10 -1.27 26.71
CA ASP A 4 20.57 -2.20 25.68
C ASP A 4 19.06 -2.49 25.82
N LEU A 5 18.42 -2.09 26.93
CA LEU A 5 17.00 -2.34 27.18
C LEU A 5 16.06 -1.26 26.60
N LYS A 6 16.59 -0.06 26.30
CA LYS A 6 15.87 0.98 25.54
C LYS A 6 15.89 0.75 24.03
N LYS A 7 16.77 -0.15 23.54
CA LYS A 7 16.92 -0.47 22.11
C LYS A 7 15.85 -1.41 21.57
N MET A 8 15.08 -2.06 22.43
CA MET A 8 13.79 -2.64 22.05
C MET A 8 12.75 -1.52 21.91
N TYR A 9 12.96 -0.61 20.96
CA TYR A 9 11.83 -0.07 20.22
C TYR A 9 11.06 -1.29 19.77
N ARG A 10 9.89 -1.57 20.38
CA ARG A 10 9.11 -2.77 20.14
C ARG A 10 8.75 -2.81 18.66
N THR A 11 9.58 -3.45 17.87
CA THR A 11 9.28 -3.88 16.52
C THR A 11 8.13 -4.86 16.68
N ILE A 12 6.90 -4.39 16.49
CA ILE A 12 5.74 -5.28 16.35
C ILE A 12 5.75 -5.67 14.86
N MET A 13 6.80 -6.35 14.44
CA MET A 13 6.77 -7.13 13.21
C MET A 13 6.42 -8.53 13.66
N ASP A 14 5.13 -8.83 13.58
CA ASP A 14 4.55 -10.13 13.88
C ASP A 14 4.72 -11.09 12.68
N ASP A 15 5.73 -10.83 11.84
CA ASP A 15 6.00 -11.56 10.61
C ASP A 15 7.45 -12.02 10.52
N HIS A 16 7.66 -13.16 9.88
CA HIS A 16 8.96 -13.80 9.75
C HIS A 16 9.63 -13.55 8.39
N PHE A 17 9.17 -12.55 7.62
CA PHE A 17 9.72 -12.28 6.30
C PHE A 17 11.06 -11.52 6.40
N PRO A 18 12.01 -11.77 5.48
CA PRO A 18 13.31 -11.11 5.50
C PRO A 18 13.22 -9.60 5.22
N ASP A 19 14.21 -8.82 5.66
CA ASP A 19 14.21 -7.36 5.41
C ASP A 19 14.51 -6.98 3.96
N SER A 20 15.05 -7.93 3.19
CA SER A 20 15.31 -7.78 1.76
C SER A 20 14.97 -9.05 1.01
N MET A 21 14.63 -8.88 -0.27
CA MET A 21 14.33 -9.98 -1.18
C MET A 21 14.91 -9.66 -2.55
N THR A 22 15.54 -10.64 -3.19
CA THR A 22 16.04 -10.50 -4.55
C THR A 22 15.33 -11.50 -5.46
N ILE A 23 14.82 -11.02 -6.60
CA ILE A 23 14.21 -11.86 -7.64
C ILE A 23 15.03 -11.70 -8.92
N ARG A 24 15.36 -12.82 -9.58
CA ARG A 24 16.18 -12.83 -10.80
C ARG A 24 15.45 -13.45 -11.97
N PHE A 25 15.54 -12.81 -13.13
CA PHE A 25 15.03 -13.26 -14.42
C PHE A 25 16.18 -13.26 -15.43
N GLY A 26 16.86 -14.41 -15.58
CA GLY A 26 18.07 -14.48 -16.40
C GLY A 26 19.20 -13.60 -15.84
N ASP A 27 19.61 -12.61 -16.63
CA ASP A 27 20.60 -11.58 -16.27
C ASP A 27 20.00 -10.35 -15.56
N GLN A 28 18.67 -10.24 -15.53
CA GLN A 28 17.97 -9.16 -14.85
C GLN A 28 17.77 -9.50 -13.36
N GLU A 29 18.06 -8.54 -12.49
CA GLU A 29 17.94 -8.68 -11.04
C GLU A 29 17.06 -7.57 -10.49
N LEU A 30 16.16 -7.91 -9.58
CA LEU A 30 15.28 -7.00 -8.86
C LEU A 30 15.56 -7.10 -7.37
N VAL A 31 15.85 -5.97 -6.74
CA VAL A 31 16.16 -5.90 -5.32
C VAL A 31 15.02 -5.18 -4.62
N TYR A 32 14.46 -5.85 -3.62
CA TYR A 32 13.35 -5.36 -2.82
C TYR A 32 13.75 -5.19 -1.36
N ARG A 33 13.15 -4.19 -0.72
CA ARG A 33 13.28 -3.92 0.72
C ARG A 33 11.91 -4.01 1.38
N LYS A 34 11.83 -4.70 2.51
CA LYS A 34 10.61 -4.80 3.30
C LYS A 34 10.22 -3.42 3.83
N ARG A 35 8.93 -3.09 3.72
CA ARG A 35 8.35 -1.85 4.24
C ARG A 35 7.84 -2.07 5.66
N ALA A 36 8.26 -1.16 6.53
CA ALA A 36 7.69 -0.95 7.86
C ALA A 36 7.63 0.56 8.09
N TRP A 37 6.75 0.98 8.99
CA TRP A 37 6.47 2.38 9.27
C TRP A 37 6.54 2.65 10.76
N LYS A 38 7.00 3.84 11.14
CA LYS A 38 7.18 4.25 12.53
C LYS A 38 6.06 5.19 12.98
N PHE A 39 5.28 4.76 13.96
CA PHE A 39 4.19 5.56 14.54
C PHE A 39 4.33 5.69 16.06
N PRO A 40 3.90 6.80 16.67
CA PRO A 40 3.79 6.86 18.13
C PRO A 40 2.70 5.88 18.61
N ASP A 41 2.99 5.10 19.64
CA ASP A 41 2.02 4.25 20.30
C ASP A 41 0.97 5.10 21.02
N GLY A 42 -0.32 4.81 20.80
CA GLY A 42 -1.40 5.61 21.35
C GLY A 42 -1.52 5.60 22.88
N LYS A 43 -0.84 4.67 23.57
CA LYS A 43 -0.84 4.59 25.05
C LYS A 43 0.43 5.17 25.65
N THR A 44 1.59 4.87 25.07
CA THR A 44 2.89 5.27 25.65
C THR A 44 3.50 6.49 24.98
N GLY A 45 3.09 6.84 23.76
CA GLY A 45 3.70 7.89 22.94
C GLY A 45 5.05 7.51 22.34
N GLU A 46 5.57 6.32 22.66
CA GLU A 46 6.84 5.83 22.12
C GLU A 46 6.68 5.43 20.66
N LEU A 47 7.70 5.68 19.83
CA LEU A 47 7.68 5.21 18.45
C LEU A 47 7.69 3.68 18.42
N VAL A 48 6.83 3.09 17.59
CA VAL A 48 6.78 1.66 17.30
C VAL A 48 6.87 1.46 15.81
N GLU A 49 7.67 0.49 15.40
CA GLU A 49 7.82 0.10 13.99
C GLU A 49 6.86 -1.04 13.68
N LYS A 50 6.05 -0.86 12.64
CA LYS A 50 4.95 -1.76 12.25
C LYS A 50 5.00 -2.08 10.77
N GLY A 51 4.90 -3.37 10.45
CA GLY A 51 4.55 -3.86 9.10
C GLY A 51 3.03 -3.94 8.91
N LEU A 52 2.56 -4.84 8.04
CA LEU A 52 1.12 -5.05 7.84
C LEU A 52 0.46 -5.64 9.09
N ARG A 53 -0.81 -5.29 9.33
CA ARG A 53 -1.57 -5.82 10.48
C ARG A 53 -1.85 -7.32 10.40
N TYR A 54 -2.11 -7.82 9.19
CA TYR A 54 -2.29 -9.23 8.83
C TYR A 54 -2.38 -9.33 7.29
N GLY A 55 -2.36 -10.56 6.77
CA GLY A 55 -2.55 -10.91 5.37
C GLY A 55 -3.99 -10.73 4.89
N GLU A 56 -4.53 -11.74 4.21
CA GLU A 56 -5.92 -11.67 3.73
C GLU A 56 -6.91 -11.85 4.88
N ASN A 57 -6.59 -12.77 5.79
CA ASN A 57 -7.39 -13.09 6.96
C ASN A 57 -6.59 -12.83 8.25
N PRO A 58 -7.27 -12.59 9.38
CA PRO A 58 -6.62 -12.49 10.69
C PRO A 58 -5.75 -13.72 11.00
N GLY A 59 -4.57 -13.49 11.58
CA GLY A 59 -3.61 -14.54 11.92
C GLY A 59 -2.74 -15.03 10.76
N GLN A 60 -2.95 -14.53 9.54
CA GLN A 60 -2.01 -14.75 8.44
C GLN A 60 -0.95 -13.64 8.45
N GLU A 61 0.32 -14.02 8.43
CA GLU A 61 1.41 -13.07 8.28
C GLU A 61 1.43 -12.49 6.85
N ALA A 62 1.89 -11.24 6.72
CA ALA A 62 2.15 -10.63 5.42
C ALA A 62 3.17 -9.50 5.53
N ALA A 63 3.93 -9.28 4.46
CA ALA A 63 4.87 -8.19 4.34
C ALA A 63 4.69 -7.45 3.00
N LEU A 64 4.88 -6.14 3.01
CA LEU A 64 4.96 -5.31 1.81
C LEU A 64 6.43 -5.10 1.47
N TYR A 65 6.76 -5.16 0.18
CA TYR A 65 8.11 -4.93 -0.32
C TYR A 65 8.14 -3.82 -1.36
N GLU A 66 9.14 -2.96 -1.28
CA GLU A 66 9.42 -1.87 -2.22
C GLU A 66 10.58 -2.24 -3.13
N LEU A 67 10.41 -2.05 -4.43
CA LEU A 67 11.51 -2.21 -5.39
C LEU A 67 12.50 -1.05 -5.20
N VAL A 68 13.72 -1.38 -4.79
CA VAL A 68 14.78 -0.40 -4.50
C VAL A 68 15.96 -0.48 -5.46
N GLY A 69 16.03 -1.50 -6.31
CA GLY A 69 17.08 -1.64 -7.30
C GLY A 69 16.73 -2.62 -8.41
N GLY A 70 17.37 -2.43 -9.56
CA GLY A 70 17.13 -3.24 -10.75
C GLY A 70 15.97 -2.75 -11.61
N GLN A 71 15.67 -3.50 -12.65
CA GLN A 71 14.59 -3.23 -13.60
C GLN A 71 14.18 -4.55 -14.23
N LEU A 72 12.89 -4.69 -14.55
CA LEU A 72 12.37 -5.82 -15.32
C LEU A 72 11.85 -5.32 -16.67
N CYS A 73 12.43 -5.86 -17.73
CA CYS A 73 11.94 -5.73 -19.10
C CYS A 73 11.61 -7.13 -19.64
N LEU A 74 10.36 -7.33 -20.03
CA LEU A 74 9.89 -8.57 -20.66
C LEU A 74 9.31 -8.23 -22.04
N GLY A 75 10.00 -8.63 -23.10
CA GLY A 75 9.68 -8.15 -24.46
C GLY A 75 9.85 -6.63 -24.55
N ASP A 76 8.82 -5.93 -25.03
CA ASP A 76 8.79 -4.46 -25.10
C ASP A 76 8.17 -3.81 -23.84
N CYS A 77 7.82 -4.62 -22.82
CA CYS A 77 7.20 -4.13 -21.60
C CYS A 77 8.24 -3.83 -20.52
N ARG A 78 8.44 -2.55 -20.22
CA ARG A 78 9.21 -2.07 -19.06
C ARG A 78 8.31 -1.94 -17.84
N PHE A 79 8.67 -2.64 -16.76
CA PHE A 79 7.97 -2.54 -15.48
C PHE A 79 8.40 -1.30 -14.71
N ILE A 80 7.66 -0.96 -13.65
CA ILE A 80 7.92 0.20 -12.79
C ILE A 80 9.36 0.18 -12.28
N ASP A 81 10.08 1.29 -12.49
CA ASP A 81 11.44 1.48 -12.00
C ASP A 81 11.46 1.82 -10.49
N PRO A 82 12.59 1.56 -9.80
CA PRO A 82 12.81 2.05 -8.44
C PRO A 82 12.53 3.56 -8.33
N GLY A 83 11.91 3.97 -7.23
CA GLY A 83 11.52 5.37 -6.99
C GLY A 83 10.15 5.77 -7.57
N ASN A 84 9.54 4.94 -8.41
CA ASN A 84 8.18 5.14 -8.92
C ASN A 84 7.16 4.18 -8.27
N GLY A 85 7.42 3.78 -7.02
CA GLY A 85 6.52 2.88 -6.29
C GLY A 85 5.14 3.52 -6.08
N LEU A 86 4.10 2.71 -6.25
CA LEU A 86 2.73 3.09 -5.91
C LEU A 86 2.54 2.94 -4.40
N VAL A 87 1.78 1.94 -3.94
CA VAL A 87 1.56 1.69 -2.51
C VAL A 87 2.84 1.36 -1.76
N SER A 88 3.81 0.74 -2.43
CA SER A 88 5.09 0.39 -1.82
C SER A 88 5.97 1.60 -1.45
N ALA A 89 5.69 2.79 -2.00
CA ALA A 89 6.42 4.02 -1.70
C ALA A 89 5.81 4.85 -0.55
N ILE A 90 4.64 4.45 -0.03
CA ILE A 90 3.93 5.18 1.03
C ILE A 90 4.85 5.36 2.25
N ARG A 91 4.90 6.59 2.76
CA ARG A 91 5.64 7.00 3.95
C ARG A 91 4.69 7.26 5.11
N GLU A 92 5.25 7.42 6.30
CA GLU A 92 4.53 7.76 7.52
C GLU A 92 3.69 9.04 7.36
N GLU A 93 4.21 10.04 6.65
CA GLU A 93 3.55 11.32 6.36
C GLU A 93 2.32 11.19 5.46
N ASP A 94 2.28 10.16 4.60
CA ASP A 94 1.13 9.87 3.74
C ASP A 94 0.02 9.14 4.52
N MET A 95 0.36 8.50 5.64
CA MET A 95 -0.59 7.81 6.51
C MET A 95 -1.15 8.77 7.57
N LEU A 96 -2.10 9.62 7.16
CA LEU A 96 -2.89 10.51 8.04
C LEU A 96 -3.87 9.72 8.95
N GLN A 97 -3.38 8.63 9.54
CA GLN A 97 -4.10 7.45 9.99
C GLN A 97 -5.23 7.76 10.98
N GLU A 98 -6.46 7.48 10.56
CA GLU A 98 -7.64 7.42 11.44
C GLU A 98 -8.06 5.96 11.59
N GLY A 99 -8.23 5.49 12.83
CA GLY A 99 -8.62 4.12 13.12
C GLY A 99 -7.44 3.13 13.18
N LYS A 100 -7.64 1.92 12.62
CA LYS A 100 -6.68 0.80 12.77
C LYS A 100 -5.63 0.80 11.66
N HIS A 101 -4.41 0.39 11.99
CA HIS A 101 -3.31 0.15 11.03
C HIS A 101 -3.75 -0.77 9.87
N PRO A 102 -3.35 -0.51 8.60
CA PRO A 102 -3.82 -1.27 7.44
C PRO A 102 -3.39 -2.75 7.45
N GLY A 103 -4.27 -3.61 6.96
CA GLY A 103 -3.93 -4.99 6.57
C GLY A 103 -3.62 -5.09 5.07
N LYS A 104 -3.23 -6.28 4.59
CA LYS A 104 -2.90 -6.53 3.17
C LYS A 104 -3.99 -6.02 2.23
N ILE A 105 -5.26 -6.38 2.47
CA ILE A 105 -6.37 -6.02 1.57
C ILE A 105 -6.56 -4.51 1.45
N ASN A 106 -6.33 -3.75 2.52
CA ASN A 106 -6.44 -2.29 2.44
C ASN A 106 -5.41 -1.70 1.47
N LEU A 107 -4.18 -2.23 1.51
CA LEU A 107 -3.10 -1.79 0.64
C LEU A 107 -3.24 -2.31 -0.79
N THR A 108 -3.73 -3.54 -1.00
CA THR A 108 -3.96 -4.06 -2.36
C THR A 108 -5.16 -3.41 -3.04
N ASP A 109 -6.21 -3.04 -2.29
CA ASP A 109 -7.31 -2.23 -2.82
C ASP A 109 -6.80 -0.85 -3.29
N LEU A 110 -5.96 -0.20 -2.48
CA LEU A 110 -5.33 1.08 -2.85
C LEU A 110 -4.41 0.92 -4.08
N ASP A 111 -3.59 -0.13 -4.12
CA ASP A 111 -2.64 -0.36 -5.22
C ASP A 111 -3.36 -0.62 -6.54
N ASN A 112 -4.44 -1.40 -6.52
CA ASN A 112 -5.29 -1.62 -7.68
C ASN A 112 -5.95 -0.32 -8.14
N GLY A 113 -6.42 0.52 -7.20
CA GLY A 113 -6.98 1.83 -7.53
C GLY A 113 -5.97 2.78 -8.16
N LEU A 114 -4.75 2.85 -7.63
CA LEU A 114 -3.67 3.63 -8.23
C LEU A 114 -3.30 3.12 -9.63
N ASN A 115 -3.29 1.80 -9.83
CA ASN A 115 -3.02 1.19 -11.14
C ASN A 115 -4.11 1.48 -12.18
N ILE A 116 -5.34 1.77 -11.76
CA ILE A 116 -6.42 2.21 -12.65
C ILE A 116 -6.33 3.72 -12.88
N ILE A 117 -6.29 4.51 -11.80
CA ILE A 117 -6.44 5.96 -11.86
C ILE A 117 -5.27 6.64 -12.58
N LYS A 118 -4.08 6.04 -12.59
CA LYS A 118 -2.91 6.55 -13.34
C LYS A 118 -3.16 6.71 -14.84
N TYR A 119 -4.16 6.01 -15.39
CA TYR A 119 -4.60 6.14 -16.79
C TYR A 119 -5.81 7.06 -16.97
N LEU A 120 -6.31 7.65 -15.89
CA LEU A 120 -7.49 8.52 -15.86
C LEU A 120 -7.13 9.94 -15.39
N MET A 121 -5.91 10.39 -15.66
CA MET A 121 -5.38 11.66 -15.12
C MET A 121 -5.75 12.90 -15.95
N ASP A 122 -6.42 12.74 -17.10
CA ASP A 122 -6.75 13.86 -18.01
C ASP A 122 -7.76 14.87 -17.44
N ARG A 123 -8.53 14.44 -16.43
CA ARG A 123 -9.52 15.26 -15.70
C ARG A 123 -9.85 14.60 -14.36
N PRO A 124 -10.50 15.29 -13.40
CA PRO A 124 -10.84 14.71 -12.10
C PRO A 124 -11.49 13.33 -12.22
N ALA A 125 -10.95 12.36 -11.50
CA ALA A 125 -11.39 10.96 -11.54
C ALA A 125 -11.60 10.41 -10.13
N ALA A 126 -12.34 9.32 -10.04
CA ALA A 126 -12.51 8.56 -8.82
C ALA A 126 -12.61 7.07 -9.16
N VAL A 127 -11.94 6.23 -8.37
CA VAL A 127 -12.01 4.77 -8.45
C VAL A 127 -12.33 4.23 -7.07
N ILE A 128 -13.29 3.32 -6.98
CA ILE A 128 -13.71 2.66 -5.74
C ILE A 128 -13.50 1.16 -5.89
N LEU A 129 -12.77 0.60 -4.93
CA LEU A 129 -12.39 -0.81 -4.88
C LEU A 129 -13.03 -1.45 -3.65
N LYS A 130 -13.30 -2.74 -3.75
CA LYS A 130 -13.58 -3.57 -2.58
C LYS A 130 -13.07 -4.99 -2.81
N HIS A 131 -12.24 -5.46 -1.89
CA HIS A 131 -11.69 -6.82 -1.94
C HIS A 131 -11.02 -7.13 -3.29
N ASN A 132 -10.17 -6.21 -3.72
CA ASN A 132 -9.41 -6.16 -4.97
C ASN A 132 -10.23 -5.96 -6.26
N ASN A 133 -11.55 -5.74 -6.16
CA ASN A 133 -12.43 -5.58 -7.33
C ASN A 133 -12.92 -4.12 -7.46
N PRO A 134 -12.84 -3.50 -8.65
CA PRO A 134 -13.42 -2.18 -8.87
C PRO A 134 -14.94 -2.27 -8.88
N CYS A 135 -15.60 -1.50 -8.01
CA CYS A 135 -17.06 -1.37 -7.97
C CYS A 135 -17.55 -0.03 -8.53
N GLY A 136 -16.64 0.92 -8.76
CA GLY A 136 -16.96 2.17 -9.43
C GLY A 136 -15.72 2.84 -9.99
N ALA A 137 -15.83 3.41 -11.19
CA ALA A 137 -14.81 4.28 -11.76
C ALA A 137 -15.51 5.35 -12.59
N ALA A 138 -15.18 6.62 -12.37
CA ALA A 138 -15.78 7.71 -13.11
C ALA A 138 -14.87 8.92 -13.19
N TYR A 139 -14.97 9.63 -14.31
CA TYR A 139 -14.55 11.02 -14.40
C TYR A 139 -15.59 11.97 -13.81
N GLY A 140 -15.22 13.21 -13.55
CA GLY A 140 -16.09 14.30 -13.15
C GLY A 140 -15.55 15.67 -13.56
N ASN A 141 -16.36 16.71 -13.38
CA ASN A 141 -15.88 18.09 -13.55
C ASN A 141 -15.00 18.55 -12.39
N GLU A 142 -15.17 17.93 -11.22
CA GLU A 142 -14.40 18.09 -10.00
C GLU A 142 -14.38 16.76 -9.24
N LEU A 143 -13.48 16.58 -8.26
CA LEU A 143 -13.36 15.33 -7.50
C LEU A 143 -14.67 14.92 -6.81
N SER A 144 -15.43 15.89 -6.32
CA SER A 144 -16.71 15.63 -5.64
C SER A 144 -17.75 15.01 -6.58
N ASP A 145 -17.78 15.46 -7.85
CA ASP A 145 -18.63 14.91 -8.91
C ASP A 145 -18.14 13.52 -9.34
N ALA A 146 -16.84 13.36 -9.57
CA ALA A 146 -16.24 12.08 -9.93
C ALA A 146 -16.57 11.00 -8.88
N TYR A 147 -16.41 11.31 -7.59
CA TYR A 147 -16.80 10.43 -6.48
C TYR A 147 -18.28 10.07 -6.52
N ARG A 148 -19.19 11.07 -6.63
CA ARG A 148 -20.64 10.81 -6.67
C ARG A 148 -21.02 9.89 -7.82
N ARG A 149 -20.39 10.05 -8.98
CA ARG A 149 -20.61 9.22 -10.16
C ARG A 149 -20.08 7.80 -9.97
N ALA A 150 -18.84 7.65 -9.48
CA ALA A 150 -18.25 6.34 -9.20
C ALA A 150 -19.06 5.56 -8.16
N ASN A 151 -19.43 6.21 -7.05
CA ASN A 151 -20.25 5.61 -6.00
C ASN A 151 -21.63 5.16 -6.51
N ARG A 152 -22.21 5.87 -7.50
CA ARG A 152 -23.50 5.49 -8.10
C ARG A 152 -23.45 4.23 -8.96
N ALA A 153 -22.27 3.76 -9.38
CA ALA A 153 -22.14 2.54 -10.20
C ALA A 153 -22.62 1.30 -9.41
N ASP A 154 -22.09 1.11 -8.21
CA ASP A 154 -22.57 0.11 -7.25
C ASP A 154 -22.40 0.59 -5.80
N ARG A 155 -23.45 1.21 -5.26
CA ARG A 155 -23.45 1.76 -3.90
C ARG A 155 -23.36 0.71 -2.80
N ILE A 156 -23.82 -0.52 -3.08
CA ILE A 156 -23.82 -1.60 -2.08
C ILE A 156 -22.39 -2.13 -1.94
N ALA A 157 -21.72 -2.37 -3.07
CA ALA A 157 -20.32 -2.75 -3.04
C ALA A 157 -19.41 -1.61 -2.55
N ALA A 158 -19.68 -0.34 -2.90
CA ALA A 158 -18.86 0.79 -2.44
C ALA A 158 -18.83 0.97 -0.92
N PHE A 159 -19.86 0.51 -0.19
CA PHE A 159 -19.90 0.61 1.27
C PHE A 159 -18.74 -0.16 1.92
N GLY A 160 -17.83 0.56 2.61
CA GLY A 160 -16.62 -0.03 3.20
C GLY A 160 -15.50 -0.35 2.21
N GLY A 161 -15.57 0.22 0.99
CA GLY A 161 -14.52 0.13 -0.02
C GLY A 161 -13.37 1.12 0.18
N CYS A 162 -12.35 1.01 -0.67
CA CYS A 162 -11.25 1.95 -0.80
C CYS A 162 -11.55 2.95 -1.92
N LEU A 163 -11.43 4.25 -1.63
CA LEU A 163 -11.58 5.33 -2.60
C LEU A 163 -10.20 5.85 -3.00
N VAL A 164 -9.98 6.01 -4.31
CA VAL A 164 -8.81 6.67 -4.90
C VAL A 164 -9.33 7.81 -5.78
N LEU A 165 -8.70 8.99 -5.68
CA LEU A 165 -9.08 10.25 -6.34
C LEU A 165 -7.91 10.84 -7.11
#